data_AF-A0A1G9AI79-F1
#
_entry.id   AF-A0A1G9AI79-F1
#
_cell.length_a   1.000
_cell.length_b   1.000
_cell.length_c   1.000
_cell.angle_alpha   90.00
_cell.angle_beta   90.00
_cell.angle_gamma   90.00
#
_symmetry.space_group_name_H-M   'P 1'
#
loop_
_entity.id
_entity.type
_entity.pdbx_description
1 polymer ?
#
loop_
_entity_poly.entity_id
_entity_poly.type
_entity_poly.pdbx_seq_one_letter_code
_entity_poly.pdbx_strand_id
1 'polypeptide(L)'
;MLTRLIDARVSRPILVSGMIWGVWHLPLMVAGLYYASPILLLSIVLFMISVTSFGYVIAYLRLATGSIWPAVFLHSTWNAIIQNVFDLFTQGDSVLLWTGESGVFVALTLLATAFIFSKKQWTMIRTLPKQGEPLV
;
A
#
# COMPACT_ATOMS: atom_id res chain seq x y z
N MET A 1 0.01 9.16 9.50
CA MET A 1 0.97 9.94 8.69
C MET A 1 0.30 10.70 7.56
N LEU A 2 -0.52 10.05 6.72
CA LEU A 2 -1.21 10.68 5.57
C LEU A 2 -1.85 12.05 5.86
N THR A 3 -2.65 12.18 6.92
CA THR A 3 -3.31 13.44 7.27
C THR A 3 -2.32 14.57 7.52
N ARG A 4 -1.20 14.30 8.20
CA ARG A 4 -0.14 15.28 8.45
C ARG A 4 0.58 15.71 7.17
N LEU A 5 0.79 14.79 6.22
CA LEU A 5 1.39 15.12 4.92
C LEU A 5 0.46 16.02 4.07
N ILE A 6 -0.84 15.78 4.18
CA ILE A 6 -1.87 16.63 3.57
C ILE A 6 -1.87 18.02 4.23
N ASP A 7 -1.88 18.07 5.56
CA ASP A 7 -1.89 19.32 6.32
C ASP A 7 -0.61 20.14 6.06
N ALA A 8 0.53 19.47 5.85
CA ALA A 8 1.82 20.06 5.45
C ALA A 8 1.91 20.41 3.95
N ARG A 9 0.83 20.22 3.16
CA ARG A 9 0.75 20.55 1.72
C ARG A 9 1.82 19.89 0.85
N VAL A 10 2.21 18.66 1.19
CA VAL A 10 3.08 17.85 0.33
C VAL A 10 2.36 17.62 -1.00
N SER A 11 3.07 17.75 -2.13
CA SER A 11 2.48 17.73 -3.48
C SER A 11 1.75 16.44 -3.83
N ARG A 12 2.20 15.30 -3.30
CA ARG A 12 1.64 13.96 -3.54
C ARG A 12 1.58 13.17 -2.22
N PRO A 13 0.75 13.58 -1.26
CA PRO A 13 0.85 13.08 0.11
C PRO A 13 0.51 11.59 0.21
N ILE A 14 -0.36 11.09 -0.68
CA ILE A 14 -0.74 9.67 -0.74
C ILE A 14 0.43 8.81 -1.24
N LEU A 15 1.04 9.20 -2.36
CA LEU A 15 2.19 8.47 -2.91
C LEU A 15 3.38 8.50 -1.96
N VAL A 16 3.70 9.67 -1.40
CA VAL A 16 4.77 9.81 -0.40
C VAL A 16 4.47 8.95 0.82
N SER A 17 3.22 8.91 1.29
CA SER A 17 2.85 8.05 2.42
C SER A 17 3.06 6.56 2.13
N GLY A 18 2.67 6.10 0.92
CA GLY A 18 2.87 4.72 0.49
C GLY A 18 4.35 4.36 0.35
N MET A 19 5.16 5.25 -0.25
CA MET A 19 6.59 5.04 -0.40
C MET A 19 7.32 4.97 0.93
N ILE A 20 7.01 5.87 1.88
CA ILE A 20 7.60 5.83 3.23
C ILE A 20 7.25 4.50 3.92
N TRP A 21 6.00 4.04 3.76
CA TRP A 21 5.58 2.76 4.33
C TRP A 21 6.32 1.58 3.68
N GLY A 22 6.50 1.58 2.36
CA GLY A 22 7.33 0.58 1.66
C GLY A 22 8.79 0.60 2.12
N VAL A 23 9.41 1.79 2.20
CA VAL A 23 10.80 1.97 2.64
C VAL A 23 11.03 1.43 4.05
N TRP A 24 10.04 1.58 4.94
CA TRP A 24 10.13 1.05 6.30
C TRP A 24 10.31 -0.48 6.36
N HIS A 25 9.86 -1.22 5.35
CA HIS A 25 10.03 -2.68 5.30
C HIS A 25 11.37 -3.12 4.71
N LEU A 26 12.08 -2.24 4.00
CA LEU A 26 13.32 -2.62 3.32
C LEU A 26 14.36 -3.27 4.24
N PRO A 27 14.57 -2.83 5.50
CA PRO A 27 15.49 -3.52 6.42
C PRO A 27 15.10 -4.98 6.67
N LEU A 28 13.80 -5.28 6.80
CA LEU A 28 13.30 -6.65 7.01
C LEU A 28 13.44 -7.50 5.75
N MET A 29 13.23 -6.92 4.57
CA MET A 29 13.45 -7.61 3.29
C MET A 29 14.92 -7.93 3.06
N VAL A 30 15.82 -6.97 3.33
CA VAL A 30 17.27 -7.17 3.20
C VAL A 30 17.78 -8.18 4.23
N ALA A 31 17.17 -8.24 5.42
CA ALA A 31 17.47 -9.25 6.43
C ALA A 31 16.92 -10.65 6.08
N GLY A 32 16.18 -10.80 4.98
CA GLY A 32 15.58 -12.09 4.57
C GLY A 32 14.42 -12.55 5.44
N LEU A 33 13.89 -11.68 6.31
CA LEU A 33 12.76 -11.96 7.20
C LEU A 33 11.41 -11.69 6.53
N TYR A 34 11.46 -11.00 5.40
CA TYR A 34 10.30 -10.54 4.66
C TYR A 34 10.57 -10.91 3.19
N TYR A 35 9.91 -11.99 2.78
CA TYR A 35 10.30 -12.91 1.71
C TYR A 35 10.83 -12.23 0.44
N ALA A 36 11.83 -12.88 -0.16
CA ALA A 36 12.29 -12.54 -1.48
C ALA A 36 12.49 -13.83 -2.27
N SER A 37 11.99 -13.82 -3.50
CA SER A 37 12.50 -14.64 -4.58
C SER A 37 14.04 -14.71 -4.52
N PRO A 38 14.70 -15.73 -5.14
CA PRO A 38 16.15 -15.76 -5.27
C PRO A 38 16.78 -14.44 -5.78
N ILE A 39 15.99 -13.54 -6.38
CA ILE A 39 16.40 -12.20 -6.82
C ILE A 39 15.85 -11.13 -5.87
N LEU A 40 16.64 -10.76 -4.86
CA LEU A 40 16.28 -9.74 -3.85
C LEU A 40 15.81 -8.41 -4.45
N LEU A 41 16.54 -7.88 -5.43
CA LEU A 41 16.23 -6.58 -6.02
C LEU A 41 14.86 -6.59 -6.71
N LEU A 42 14.52 -7.70 -7.38
CA LEU A 42 13.23 -7.85 -8.04
C LEU A 42 12.10 -7.87 -6.99
N SER A 43 12.27 -8.62 -5.89
CA SER A 43 11.29 -8.63 -4.81
C SER A 43 11.10 -7.25 -4.18
N ILE A 44 12.17 -6.49 -3.95
CA ILE A 44 12.07 -5.11 -3.45
C ILE A 44 11.25 -4.23 -4.40
N VAL A 45 11.51 -4.29 -5.72
CA VAL A 45 10.78 -3.48 -6.70
C VAL A 45 9.31 -3.85 -6.73
N LEU A 46 8.99 -5.15 -6.81
CA LEU A 46 7.61 -5.63 -6.82
C LEU A 46 6.87 -5.28 -5.53
N PHE A 47 7.52 -5.45 -4.39
CA PHE A 47 6.98 -5.07 -3.09
C PHE A 47 6.68 -3.57 -3.00
N MET A 48 7.61 -2.72 -3.44
CA MET A 48 7.41 -1.27 -3.44
C MET A 48 6.22 -0.87 -4.31
N ILE A 49 6.03 -1.51 -5.46
CA ILE A 49 4.86 -1.31 -6.33
C ILE A 49 3.58 -1.75 -5.60
N SER A 50 3.56 -2.96 -5.03
CA SER A 50 2.43 -3.50 -4.27
C SER A 50 2.04 -2.57 -3.12
N VAL A 51 2.96 -2.30 -2.20
CA VAL A 51 2.70 -1.53 -0.97
C VAL A 51 2.31 -0.08 -1.28
N THR A 52 2.95 0.55 -2.27
CA THR A 52 2.58 1.92 -2.66
C THR A 52 1.17 1.95 -3.27
N SER A 53 0.85 0.98 -4.11
CA SER A 53 -0.48 0.86 -4.74
C SER A 53 -1.57 0.53 -3.73
N PHE A 54 -1.29 -0.37 -2.79
CA PHE A 54 -2.19 -0.73 -1.71
C PHE A 54 -2.42 0.45 -0.74
N GLY A 55 -1.35 1.17 -0.40
CA GLY A 55 -1.41 2.40 0.37
C GLY A 55 -2.30 3.46 -0.27
N TYR A 56 -2.36 3.51 -1.61
CA TYR A 56 -3.26 4.39 -2.35
C TYR A 56 -4.74 4.04 -2.11
N VAL A 57 -5.10 2.76 -2.16
CA VAL A 57 -6.47 2.28 -1.89
C VAL A 57 -6.88 2.52 -0.44
N ILE A 58 -5.97 2.23 0.51
CA ILE A 58 -6.17 2.55 1.93
C ILE A 58 -6.41 4.04 2.14
N ALA A 59 -5.61 4.89 1.49
CA ALA A 59 -5.74 6.34 1.58
C ALA A 59 -7.09 6.81 1.04
N TYR A 60 -7.54 6.26 -0.10
CA TYR A 60 -8.86 6.53 -0.64
C TYR A 60 -9.96 6.20 0.38
N LEU A 61 -9.96 4.98 0.93
CA LEU A 61 -10.99 4.58 1.91
C LEU A 61 -10.98 5.48 3.15
N ARG A 62 -9.79 5.84 3.65
CA ARG A 62 -9.66 6.73 4.81
C ARG A 62 -10.24 8.11 4.53
N LEU A 63 -9.93 8.70 3.38
CA LEU A 63 -10.36 10.07 3.05
C LEU A 63 -11.82 10.14 2.59
N ALA A 64 -12.29 9.10 1.90
CA ALA A 64 -13.66 9.01 1.39
C ALA A 64 -14.70 8.71 2.48
N THR A 65 -14.31 8.06 3.58
CA THR A 65 -15.22 7.73 4.68
C THR A 65 -15.01 8.58 5.92
N GLY A 66 -13.86 9.25 6.04
CA GLY A 66 -13.42 9.90 7.29
C GLY A 66 -13.08 8.93 8.43
N SER A 67 -13.33 7.63 8.26
CA SER A 67 -13.17 6.59 9.28
C SER A 67 -11.90 5.77 9.08
N ILE A 68 -11.35 5.23 10.17
CA ILE A 68 -10.21 4.31 10.12
C ILE A 68 -10.62 2.87 9.84
N TRP A 69 -11.85 2.50 10.18
CA TRP A 69 -12.30 1.11 10.19
C TRP A 69 -12.26 0.44 8.81
N PRO A 70 -12.70 1.10 7.71
CA PRO A 70 -12.60 0.49 6.38
C PRO A 70 -11.15 0.17 5.98
N ALA A 71 -10.20 1.05 6.32
CA ALA A 71 -8.79 0.84 6.07
C ALA A 71 -8.21 -0.30 6.93
N VAL A 72 -8.61 -0.38 8.21
CA VAL A 72 -8.21 -1.47 9.12
C VAL A 72 -8.71 -2.81 8.59
N PHE A 73 -9.99 -2.92 8.23
CA PHE A 73 -10.55 -4.17 7.70
C PHE A 73 -9.89 -4.58 6.38
N LEU A 74 -9.65 -3.63 5.47
CA LEU A 74 -8.96 -3.92 4.21
C LEU A 74 -7.55 -4.46 4.47
N HIS A 75 -6.78 -3.82 5.34
CA HIS A 75 -5.42 -4.24 5.66
C HIS A 75 -5.40 -5.61 6.34
N SER A 76 -6.22 -5.83 7.37
CA SER A 76 -6.28 -7.12 8.05
C SER A 76 -6.69 -8.25 7.10
N THR A 77 -7.68 -7.99 6.23
CA THR A 77 -8.12 -8.95 5.21
C THR A 77 -6.99 -9.26 4.21
N TRP A 78 -6.25 -8.23 3.77
CA TRP A 78 -5.10 -8.40 2.88
C TRP A 78 -4.06 -9.34 3.48
N ASN A 79 -3.62 -9.07 4.72
CA ASN A 79 -2.62 -9.92 5.38
C ASN A 79 -3.15 -11.35 5.55
N ALA A 80 -4.41 -11.51 5.95
CA ALA A 80 -5.01 -12.83 6.13
C ALA A 80 -5.10 -13.63 4.83
N ILE A 81 -5.40 -12.98 3.69
CA ILE A 81 -5.52 -13.65 2.40
C ILE A 81 -4.14 -13.96 1.82
N ILE A 82 -3.23 -12.98 1.78
CA ILE A 82 -1.92 -13.19 1.16
C ILE A 82 -1.06 -14.14 1.99
N GLN A 83 -0.88 -13.87 3.28
CA GLN A 83 0.08 -14.61 4.11
C GLN A 83 -0.45 -15.97 4.57
N ASN A 84 -1.78 -16.18 4.57
CA ASN A 84 -2.34 -17.49 4.90
C ASN A 84 -2.87 -18.20 3.66
N VAL A 85 -3.93 -17.69 3.04
CA VAL A 85 -4.63 -18.44 1.98
C VAL A 85 -3.70 -18.65 0.78
N PHE A 86 -3.08 -17.59 0.25
CA PHE A 86 -2.25 -17.76 -0.95
C PHE A 86 -0.96 -18.53 -0.66
N ASP A 87 -0.33 -18.30 0.49
CA ASP A 87 0.86 -19.04 0.87
C ASP A 87 0.58 -20.53 1.15
N LEU A 88 -0.59 -20.90 1.71
CA LEU A 88 -0.95 -22.32 1.90
C LEU A 88 -1.26 -23.03 0.59
N PHE A 89 -2.00 -22.37 -0.30
CA PHE A 89 -2.63 -23.01 -1.46
C PHE A 89 -1.86 -22.84 -2.77
N THR A 90 -0.74 -22.11 -2.77
CA THR A 90 0.13 -21.97 -3.95
C THR A 90 1.44 -22.72 -3.71
N GLN A 91 1.69 -23.80 -4.46
CA GLN A 91 2.91 -24.60 -4.35
C GLN A 91 3.58 -24.81 -5.71
N GLY A 92 4.91 -24.97 -5.69
CA GLY A 92 5.73 -25.22 -6.88
C GLY A 92 6.99 -24.38 -6.94
N ASP A 93 7.87 -24.70 -7.88
CA ASP A 93 9.09 -23.93 -8.12
C ASP A 93 8.73 -22.50 -8.54
N SER A 94 9.43 -21.51 -7.99
CA SER A 94 9.25 -20.07 -8.28
C SER A 94 7.91 -19.45 -7.86
N VAL A 95 7.09 -20.10 -7.03
CA VAL A 95 5.81 -19.55 -6.52
C VAL A 95 5.94 -18.14 -5.95
N LEU A 96 7.00 -17.88 -5.16
CA LEU A 96 7.26 -16.58 -4.54
C LEU A 96 7.52 -15.44 -5.53
N LEU A 97 7.78 -15.76 -6.80
CA LEU A 97 7.94 -14.77 -7.86
C LEU A 97 6.58 -14.36 -8.45
N TRP A 98 5.59 -15.25 -8.40
CA TRP A 98 4.27 -15.05 -9.01
C TRP A 98 3.22 -14.58 -8.00
N THR A 99 3.24 -15.15 -6.78
CA THR A 99 2.29 -14.89 -5.69
C THR A 99 3.01 -14.36 -4.44
N GLY A 100 2.29 -14.11 -3.35
CA GLY A 100 2.80 -13.42 -2.16
C GLY A 100 2.83 -11.90 -2.31
N GLU A 101 3.16 -11.15 -1.26
CA GLU A 101 3.03 -9.67 -1.31
C GLU A 101 4.09 -8.97 -2.21
N SER A 102 5.09 -9.73 -2.69
CA SER A 102 6.10 -9.32 -3.69
C SER A 102 5.97 -10.09 -5.01
N GLY A 103 4.85 -10.78 -5.23
CA GLY A 103 4.58 -11.53 -6.46
C GLY A 103 4.20 -10.62 -7.63
N VAL A 104 4.58 -11.00 -8.85
CA VAL A 104 4.28 -10.23 -10.07
C VAL A 104 2.78 -10.03 -10.26
N PHE A 105 1.96 -11.08 -10.09
CA PHE A 105 0.50 -10.95 -10.27
C PHE A 105 -0.11 -10.00 -9.25
N VAL A 106 0.34 -10.09 -8.00
CA VAL A 106 -0.13 -9.25 -6.91
C VAL A 106 0.22 -7.78 -7.16
N ALA A 107 1.46 -7.49 -7.56
CA ALA A 107 1.90 -6.14 -7.90
C ALA A 107 1.10 -5.55 -9.07
N LEU A 108 0.87 -6.32 -10.14
CA LEU A 108 0.09 -5.87 -11.29
C LEU A 108 -1.38 -5.60 -10.94
N THR A 109 -2.01 -6.49 -10.18
CA THR A 109 -3.41 -6.33 -9.73
C THR A 109 -3.57 -5.10 -8.86
N LEU A 110 -2.67 -4.89 -7.90
CA LEU A 110 -2.72 -3.69 -7.04
C LEU A 110 -2.44 -2.42 -7.83
N LEU A 111 -1.48 -2.42 -8.74
CA LEU A 111 -1.18 -1.27 -9.59
C LEU A 111 -2.37 -0.90 -10.48
N ALA A 112 -3.01 -1.89 -11.10
CA ALA A 112 -4.23 -1.68 -11.88
C ALA A 112 -5.36 -1.13 -11.00
N THR A 113 -5.54 -1.66 -9.79
CA THR A 113 -6.55 -1.18 -8.84
C THR A 113 -6.27 0.28 -8.45
N ALA A 114 -5.04 0.62 -8.10
CA ALA A 114 -4.64 1.99 -7.77
C ALA A 114 -4.85 2.93 -8.96
N PHE A 115 -4.53 2.49 -10.18
CA PHE A 115 -4.78 3.26 -11.40
C PHE A 115 -6.27 3.53 -11.60
N ILE A 116 -7.13 2.53 -11.45
CA ILE A 116 -8.60 2.70 -11.55
C ILE A 116 -9.10 3.70 -10.50
N PHE A 117 -8.63 3.58 -9.25
CA PHE A 117 -9.03 4.51 -8.17
C PHE A 117 -8.48 5.92 -8.38
N SER A 118 -7.34 6.08 -9.06
CA SER A 118 -6.78 7.40 -9.40
C SER A 118 -7.65 8.17 -10.40
N LYS A 119 -8.47 7.46 -11.20
CA LYS A 119 -9.39 8.06 -12.16
C LYS A 119 -10.74 8.44 -11.55
N LYS A 120 -11.09 7.92 -10.37
CA LYS A 120 -12.32 8.31 -9.68
C LYS A 120 -12.21 9.72 -9.12
N GLN A 121 -13.33 10.43 -9.03
CA GLN A 121 -13.38 11.69 -8.28
C GLN A 121 -13.37 11.38 -6.78
N TRP A 122 -12.48 12.05 -6.04
CA TRP A 122 -12.29 11.82 -4.62
C TRP A 122 -13.26 12.68 -3.83
N THR A 123 -14.34 12.09 -3.34
CA THR A 123 -15.20 12.76 -2.36
C THR A 123 -14.47 12.75 -1.01
N MET A 124 -13.81 13.85 -0.67
CA MET A 124 -13.12 14.00 0.60
C MET A 124 -14.13 14.46 1.66
N ILE A 125 -14.48 13.59 2.60
CA ILE A 125 -15.37 13.99 3.73
C ILE A 125 -14.63 14.92 4.70
N ARG A 126 -13.29 14.83 4.77
CA ARG A 126 -12.46 15.75 5.55
C ARG A 126 -12.21 17.05 4.76
N THR A 127 -12.73 18.17 5.26
CA THR A 127 -12.34 19.52 4.83
C THR A 127 -10.92 19.82 5.30
N LEU A 128 -10.09 20.37 4.41
CA LEU A 128 -8.75 20.86 4.76
C LEU A 128 -8.86 22.19 5.52
N PRO A 129 -7.94 22.48 6.46
CA PRO A 129 -7.83 23.82 7.03
C PRO A 129 -7.61 24.84 5.91
N LYS A 130 -8.29 25.99 5.98
CA LYS A 130 -8.09 27.05 4.98
C LYS A 130 -6.66 27.59 5.09
N GLN A 131 -6.17 28.16 3.99
CA GLN A 131 -4.82 28.74 3.95
C GLN A 131 -4.69 29.88 4.96
N GLY A 132 -3.85 29.68 5.98
CA GLY A 132 -3.65 30.63 7.08
C GLY A 132 -4.33 30.27 8.40
N GLU A 133 -5.12 29.19 8.46
CA GLU A 133 -5.67 28.71 9.74
C GLU A 133 -4.61 27.92 10.52
N PRO A 134 -4.41 28.23 11.82
CA PRO A 134 -3.52 27.44 12.67
C PRO A 134 -4.03 26.00 12.78
N LEU A 135 -3.10 25.04 12.76
CA LEU A 135 -3.38 23.64 13.03
C LEU A 135 -3.68 23.50 14.53
N VAL A 136 -4.96 23.65 14.91
CA VAL A 136 -5.42 23.43 16.28
C VAL A 136 -5.52 21.94 16.57
#